data_AF-A0A7S1G5S7-F1
#
_entry.id   AF-A0A7S1G5S7-F1
#
_cell.length_a   1.000
_cell.length_b   1.000
_cell.length_c   1.000
_cell.angle_alpha   90.00
_cell.angle_beta   90.00
_cell.angle_gamma   90.00
#
_symmetry.space_group_name_H-M   'P 1'
#
loop_
_entity.id
_entity.type
_entity.pdbx_description
1 polymer ?
#
loop_
_entity_poly.entity_id
_entity_poly.type
_entity_poly.pdbx_seq_one_letter_code
_entity_poly.pdbx_strand_id
1 'polypeptide(L)'
;GNGGRRGVNSGSPGRAAPAVEGPDGPFRHLAHHSKESHAFADGEVSRDELNEARVKSEEEKLYFSKHGRAVEYRPKTLASYKKNAPKTYYELGTLGSDLNTDELVAKRANKARMKEFARQLNAVNRETLQRAPKATPPPPQPDRRPKEASAREKALAFAKKVPKPKVKTVRSASADDAGGAAKGGRRRGEPMTRVDELEAKHDQMRADVDAIRREYGL
;
A
#
# COMPACT_ATOMS: atom_id res chain seq x y z
N GLY A 1 39.54 45.68 10.75
CA GLY A 1 39.86 44.45 10.00
C GLY A 1 38.59 43.96 9.35
N ASN A 2 38.58 43.96 8.02
CA ASN A 2 37.46 43.64 7.15
C ASN A 2 37.29 42.11 6.98
N GLY A 3 36.07 41.61 6.91
CA GLY A 3 35.77 40.22 6.55
C GLY A 3 34.43 39.78 7.13
N GLY A 4 33.45 39.29 6.38
CA GLY A 4 33.35 38.96 4.97
C GLY A 4 32.07 38.16 4.84
N ARG A 5 30.98 38.83 4.44
CA ARG A 5 29.68 38.21 4.19
C ARG A 5 29.81 37.23 3.03
N ARG A 6 29.44 35.95 3.22
CA ARG A 6 29.09 35.04 2.13
C ARG A 6 27.66 34.57 2.31
N GLY A 7 26.75 35.21 1.56
CA GLY A 7 25.42 34.70 1.34
C GLY A 7 25.49 33.51 0.39
N VAL A 8 24.98 32.36 0.82
CA VAL A 8 24.69 31.24 -0.08
C VAL A 8 23.26 31.41 -0.57
N ASN A 9 23.20 31.91 -1.79
CA ASN A 9 22.03 32.02 -2.64
C ASN A 9 21.79 30.65 -3.29
N SER A 10 20.95 29.79 -2.70
CA SER A 10 20.47 28.57 -3.35
C SER A 10 19.21 28.88 -4.14
N GLY A 11 19.40 29.36 -5.37
CA GLY A 11 18.32 29.52 -6.34
C GLY A 11 17.63 28.18 -6.59
N SER A 12 16.30 28.22 -6.55
CA SER A 12 15.47 27.14 -7.07
C SER A 12 15.71 27.01 -8.57
N PRO A 13 16.06 25.84 -9.11
CA PRO A 13 16.01 25.64 -10.55
C PRO A 13 14.55 25.73 -10.99
N GLY A 14 14.32 26.59 -11.99
CA GLY A 14 13.03 26.80 -12.60
C GLY A 14 12.44 25.52 -13.17
N ARG A 15 11.11 25.49 -13.15
CA ARG A 15 10.23 24.63 -13.95
C ARG A 15 10.82 24.29 -15.32
N ALA A 16 11.14 23.02 -15.53
CA ALA A 16 10.99 22.41 -16.84
C ALA A 16 9.53 21.92 -16.94
N ALA A 17 8.78 22.45 -17.90
CA ALA A 17 7.50 21.89 -18.28
C ALA A 17 7.73 20.47 -18.82
N PRO A 18 6.92 19.45 -18.46
CA PRO A 18 6.95 18.19 -19.17
C PRO A 18 6.49 18.47 -20.61
N ALA A 19 7.33 18.07 -21.57
CA ALA A 19 6.96 18.00 -22.96
C ALA A 19 5.67 17.18 -23.07
N VAL A 20 4.70 17.71 -23.81
CA VAL A 20 3.52 16.96 -24.26
C VAL A 20 4.04 15.94 -25.25
N GLU A 21 4.40 14.76 -24.74
CA GLU A 21 4.60 13.56 -25.54
C GLU A 21 3.28 13.24 -26.24
N GLY A 22 3.36 13.01 -27.56
CA GLY A 22 2.22 12.72 -28.41
C GLY A 22 1.49 11.45 -27.97
N PRO A 23 0.30 11.18 -28.54
CA PRO A 23 -0.51 10.03 -28.20
C PRO A 23 0.03 8.74 -28.84
N ASP A 24 1.31 8.44 -28.67
CA ASP A 24 1.91 7.14 -29.01
C ASP A 24 1.90 6.25 -27.76
N GLY A 25 0.69 6.01 -27.26
CA GLY A 25 0.46 4.92 -26.32
C GLY A 25 0.73 3.58 -27.02
N PRO A 26 1.03 2.51 -26.28
CA PRO A 26 1.17 1.17 -26.82
C PRO A 26 -0.22 0.60 -27.17
N PHE A 27 -0.91 1.24 -28.11
CA PHE A 27 -1.99 0.58 -28.84
C PHE A 27 -1.31 -0.55 -29.60
N ARG A 28 -1.48 -1.77 -29.08
CA ARG A 28 -1.25 -2.98 -29.85
C ARG A 28 -1.92 -2.77 -31.20
N HIS A 29 -1.13 -2.59 -32.25
CA HIS A 29 -1.60 -2.68 -33.62
C HIS A 29 -2.22 -4.07 -33.74
N LEU A 30 -3.56 -4.16 -33.60
CA LEU A 30 -4.28 -5.32 -34.05
C LEU A 30 -4.07 -5.35 -35.55
N ALA A 31 -3.09 -6.14 -35.99
CA ALA A 31 -2.96 -6.53 -37.37
C ALA A 31 -4.29 -7.18 -37.74
N HIS A 32 -5.18 -6.42 -38.40
CA HIS A 32 -6.38 -6.96 -39.00
C HIS A 32 -5.90 -7.96 -40.04
N HIS A 33 -5.84 -9.23 -39.66
CA HIS A 33 -5.73 -10.31 -40.61
C HIS A 33 -7.03 -10.24 -41.39
N SER A 34 -7.00 -9.61 -42.56
CA SER A 34 -8.02 -9.77 -43.57
C SER A 34 -7.99 -11.24 -43.97
N LYS A 35 -8.67 -12.07 -43.17
CA LYS A 35 -8.96 -13.43 -43.57
C LYS A 35 -9.73 -13.27 -44.86
N GLU A 36 -9.11 -13.76 -45.93
CA GLU A 36 -9.74 -13.96 -47.22
C GLU A 36 -11.18 -14.41 -46.98
N SER A 37 -12.11 -13.68 -47.58
CA SER A 37 -13.49 -14.11 -47.64
C SER A 37 -13.49 -15.52 -48.22
N HIS A 38 -13.70 -16.53 -47.38
CA HIS A 38 -13.98 -17.89 -47.83
C HIS A 38 -15.19 -17.78 -48.76
N ALA A 39 -14.92 -17.82 -50.06
CA ALA A 39 -15.94 -18.07 -51.05
C ALA A 39 -16.47 -19.46 -50.72
N PHE A 40 -17.72 -19.53 -50.27
CA PHE A 40 -18.40 -20.80 -50.02
C PHE A 40 -18.42 -21.55 -51.35
N ALA A 41 -17.72 -22.67 -51.40
CA ALA A 41 -17.84 -23.59 -52.52
C ALA A 41 -19.29 -24.09 -52.58
N ASP A 42 -19.87 -24.14 -53.79
CA ASP A 42 -21.21 -24.65 -54.07
C ASP A 42 -21.30 -26.15 -53.68
N GLY A 43 -21.52 -26.43 -52.40
CA GLY A 43 -21.54 -27.79 -51.84
C GLY A 43 -21.23 -27.92 -50.36
N GLU A 44 -20.90 -26.84 -49.64
CA GLU A 44 -20.68 -26.91 -48.19
C GLU A 44 -22.00 -27.01 -47.41
N VAL A 45 -22.14 -28.08 -46.63
CA VAL A 45 -23.22 -28.29 -45.66
C VAL A 45 -23.33 -27.06 -44.77
N SER A 46 -24.53 -26.47 -44.68
CA SER A 46 -24.73 -25.22 -43.96
C SER A 46 -24.27 -25.37 -42.50
N ARG A 47 -23.63 -24.35 -41.95
CA ARG A 47 -23.20 -24.35 -40.55
C ARG A 47 -24.37 -24.68 -39.60
N ASP A 48 -25.58 -24.31 -39.99
CA ASP A 48 -26.80 -24.60 -39.24
C ASP A 48 -27.15 -26.10 -39.29
N GLU A 49 -27.01 -26.75 -40.44
CA GLU A 49 -27.21 -28.20 -40.60
C GLU A 49 -26.18 -28.99 -39.78
N LEU A 50 -24.91 -28.54 -39.77
CA LEU A 50 -23.86 -29.14 -38.93
C LEU A 50 -24.12 -28.95 -37.43
N ASN A 51 -24.74 -27.83 -37.05
CA ASN A 51 -25.13 -27.56 -35.67
C ASN A 51 -26.33 -28.44 -35.25
N GLU A 52 -27.33 -28.59 -36.11
CA GLU A 52 -28.49 -29.44 -35.86
C GLU A 52 -28.11 -30.91 -35.72
N ALA A 53 -27.20 -31.41 -36.57
CA ALA A 53 -26.68 -32.77 -36.47
C ALA A 53 -25.96 -33.07 -35.14
N ARG A 54 -25.50 -32.03 -34.42
CA ARG A 54 -24.84 -32.17 -33.11
C ARG A 54 -25.81 -32.19 -31.94
N VAL A 55 -27.06 -31.76 -32.13
CA VAL A 55 -28.09 -31.72 -31.10
C VAL A 55 -28.80 -33.08 -31.06
N LYS A 56 -28.55 -33.88 -30.01
CA LYS A 56 -29.05 -35.26 -29.91
C LYS A 56 -30.32 -35.39 -29.08
N SER A 57 -30.57 -34.45 -28.16
CA SER A 57 -31.69 -34.48 -27.24
C SER A 57 -32.57 -33.22 -27.36
N GLU A 58 -33.83 -33.31 -26.92
CA GLU A 58 -34.73 -32.15 -26.88
C GLU A 58 -34.31 -31.12 -25.81
N GLU A 59 -33.64 -31.56 -24.75
CA GLU A 59 -33.06 -30.68 -23.73
C GLU A 59 -31.96 -29.79 -24.32
N GLU A 60 -31.18 -30.34 -25.25
CA GLU A 60 -30.19 -29.61 -26.06
C GLU A 60 -30.83 -28.71 -27.12
N LYS A 61 -32.17 -28.66 -27.23
CA LYS A 61 -32.96 -27.67 -28.00
C LYS A 61 -33.58 -26.55 -27.13
N LEU A 62 -33.41 -26.57 -25.81
CA LEU A 62 -33.92 -25.54 -24.88
C LEU A 62 -33.11 -24.24 -24.89
N TYR A 63 -33.74 -23.06 -24.84
CA TYR A 63 -33.10 -21.74 -25.01
C TYR A 63 -31.76 -21.51 -24.25
N PHE A 64 -31.54 -22.20 -23.13
CA PHE A 64 -30.37 -22.06 -22.27
C PHE A 64 -29.23 -23.09 -22.49
N SER A 65 -29.33 -24.02 -23.44
CA SER A 65 -28.23 -24.97 -23.69
C SER A 65 -27.02 -24.31 -24.36
N LYS A 66 -25.84 -24.93 -24.19
CA LYS A 66 -24.56 -24.44 -24.74
C LYS A 66 -24.30 -24.88 -26.19
N HIS A 67 -25.12 -25.76 -26.75
CA HIS A 67 -24.95 -26.25 -28.13
C HIS A 67 -25.43 -25.24 -29.17
N GLY A 68 -24.72 -25.16 -30.30
CA GLY A 68 -25.10 -24.31 -31.43
C GLY A 68 -26.39 -24.81 -32.07
N ARG A 69 -27.24 -23.88 -32.51
CA ARG A 69 -28.53 -24.16 -33.15
C ARG A 69 -28.77 -23.22 -34.30
N ALA A 70 -29.60 -23.64 -35.24
CA ALA A 70 -30.23 -22.74 -36.18
C ALA A 70 -31.03 -21.68 -35.40
N VAL A 71 -30.64 -20.41 -35.57
CA VAL A 71 -31.36 -19.27 -35.01
C VAL A 71 -32.16 -18.67 -36.16
N GLU A 72 -33.49 -18.69 -36.06
CA GLU A 72 -34.36 -17.93 -36.96
C GLU A 72 -34.16 -16.42 -36.74
N TYR A 73 -33.07 -15.88 -37.29
CA TYR A 73 -32.77 -14.47 -37.18
C TYR A 73 -33.76 -13.67 -38.04
N ARG A 74 -34.68 -12.98 -37.37
CA ARG A 74 -35.52 -11.96 -38.00
C ARG A 74 -35.03 -10.58 -37.59
N PRO A 75 -34.53 -9.75 -38.51
CA PRO A 75 -34.11 -8.39 -38.17
C PRO A 75 -35.30 -7.61 -37.62
N LYS A 76 -35.11 -6.96 -36.47
CA LYS A 76 -36.16 -6.12 -35.88
C LYS A 76 -36.37 -4.88 -36.75
N THR A 77 -37.61 -4.66 -37.18
CA THR A 77 -37.99 -3.48 -37.94
C THR A 77 -38.11 -2.26 -37.01
N LEU A 78 -37.95 -1.05 -37.57
CA LEU A 78 -38.15 0.20 -36.82
C LEU A 78 -39.53 0.29 -36.17
N ALA A 79 -40.56 -0.29 -36.80
CA ALA A 79 -41.90 -0.37 -36.24
C ALA A 79 -41.94 -1.22 -34.97
N SER A 80 -41.22 -2.35 -34.91
CA SER A 80 -41.11 -3.17 -33.70
C SER A 80 -40.38 -2.44 -32.57
N TYR A 81 -39.34 -1.67 -32.89
CA TYR A 81 -38.61 -0.88 -31.90
C TYR A 81 -39.50 0.20 -31.28
N LYS A 82 -40.22 0.96 -32.11
CA LYS A 82 -41.15 2.01 -31.64
C LYS A 82 -42.30 1.48 -30.78
N LYS A 83 -42.75 0.23 -31.01
CA LYS A 83 -43.78 -0.42 -30.18
C LYS A 83 -43.29 -0.79 -28.78
N ASN A 84 -42.02 -1.15 -28.66
CA ASN A 84 -41.41 -1.60 -27.40
C ASN A 84 -40.64 -0.50 -26.67
N ALA A 85 -40.44 0.66 -27.30
CA ALA A 85 -39.84 1.80 -26.65
C ALA A 85 -40.77 2.25 -25.49
N PRO A 86 -40.23 2.43 -24.27
CA PRO A 86 -41.02 2.99 -23.19
C PRO A 86 -41.53 4.38 -23.62
N LYS A 87 -42.84 4.60 -23.49
CA LYS A 87 -43.48 5.88 -23.85
C LYS A 87 -43.00 7.03 -22.95
N THR A 88 -42.51 6.70 -21.77
CA THR A 88 -42.00 7.65 -20.78
C THR A 88 -40.48 7.69 -20.89
N TYR A 89 -39.94 8.89 -21.05
CA TYR A 89 -38.51 9.12 -20.95
C TYR A 89 -38.05 8.74 -19.54
N TYR A 90 -37.23 7.69 -19.43
CA TYR A 90 -36.57 7.39 -18.17
C TYR A 90 -35.44 8.41 -18.01
N GLU A 91 -35.61 9.34 -17.08
CA GLU A 91 -34.51 10.20 -16.64
C GLU A 91 -33.47 9.29 -15.97
N LEU A 92 -32.43 8.96 -16.73
CA LEU A 92 -31.17 8.49 -16.16
C LEU A 92 -30.76 9.58 -15.16
N GLY A 93 -30.68 9.21 -13.88
CA GLY A 93 -30.37 10.15 -12.81
C GLY A 93 -29.14 11.01 -13.12
N THR A 94 -28.99 12.13 -12.40
CA THR A 94 -27.89 13.07 -12.62
C THR A 94 -26.53 12.37 -12.55
N LEU A 95 -25.62 12.78 -13.43
CA LEU A 95 -24.26 12.28 -13.53
C LEU A 95 -23.46 12.62 -12.26
N GLY A 96 -23.58 11.79 -11.23
CA GLY A 96 -22.84 11.91 -9.97
C GLY A 96 -23.45 12.87 -8.94
N SER A 97 -22.77 12.96 -7.79
CA SER A 97 -23.14 13.89 -6.71
C SER A 97 -22.81 15.32 -7.11
N ASP A 98 -23.74 16.23 -6.84
CA ASP A 98 -23.54 17.65 -7.12
C ASP A 98 -22.49 18.24 -6.15
N LEU A 99 -21.33 18.58 -6.73
CA LEU A 99 -20.17 19.14 -6.04
C LEU A 99 -20.41 20.57 -5.53
N ASN A 100 -21.50 21.21 -5.93
CA ASN A 100 -21.85 22.58 -5.58
C ASN A 100 -23.06 22.68 -4.65
N THR A 101 -23.49 21.57 -4.05
CA THR A 101 -24.46 21.60 -2.96
C THR A 101 -23.98 22.54 -1.84
N ASP A 102 -24.88 23.36 -1.32
CA ASP A 102 -24.58 24.38 -0.31
C ASP A 102 -23.87 23.78 0.92
N GLU A 103 -24.23 22.56 1.29
CA GLU A 103 -23.58 21.81 2.36
C GLU A 103 -22.09 21.54 2.09
N LEU A 104 -21.75 21.10 0.87
CA LEU A 104 -20.35 20.84 0.49
C LEU A 104 -19.55 22.14 0.37
N VAL A 105 -20.17 23.21 -0.12
CA VAL A 105 -19.55 24.54 -0.17
C VAL A 105 -19.23 25.04 1.23
N ALA A 106 -20.18 24.95 2.17
CA ALA A 106 -19.97 25.32 3.56
C ALA A 106 -18.84 24.48 4.22
N LYS A 107 -18.81 23.17 3.98
CA LYS A 107 -17.72 22.30 4.46
C LYS A 107 -16.35 22.68 3.88
N ARG A 108 -16.27 23.02 2.60
CA ARG A 108 -15.03 23.49 1.96
C ARG A 108 -14.56 24.82 2.57
N ALA A 109 -15.48 25.77 2.75
CA ALA A 109 -15.18 27.06 3.37
C ALA A 109 -14.65 26.92 4.81
N ASN A 110 -15.28 26.07 5.63
CA ASN A 110 -14.82 25.81 6.99
C ASN A 110 -13.44 25.16 7.03
N LYS A 111 -13.18 24.16 6.17
CA LYS A 111 -11.85 23.56 6.05
C LYS A 111 -10.78 24.56 5.60
N ALA A 112 -11.11 25.47 4.68
CA ALA A 112 -10.21 26.53 4.24
C ALA A 112 -9.87 27.49 5.39
N ARG A 113 -10.89 27.95 6.12
CA ARG A 113 -10.73 28.81 7.30
C ARG A 113 -9.84 28.17 8.37
N MET A 114 -10.06 26.89 8.69
CA MET A 114 -9.23 26.16 9.65
C MET A 114 -7.77 26.05 9.19
N LYS A 115 -7.53 25.80 7.90
CA LYS A 115 -6.17 25.75 7.33
C LYS A 115 -5.46 27.09 7.40
N GLU A 116 -6.15 28.18 7.10
CA GLU A 116 -5.61 29.54 7.20
C GLU A 116 -5.27 29.89 8.64
N PHE A 117 -6.17 29.58 9.58
CA PHE A 117 -5.93 29.78 11.00
C PHE A 117 -4.70 28.99 11.49
N ALA A 118 -4.57 27.71 11.11
CA ALA A 118 -3.41 26.90 11.45
C ALA A 118 -2.10 27.47 10.87
N ARG A 119 -2.12 27.97 9.63
CA ARG A 119 -0.97 28.65 9.01
C ARG A 119 -0.55 29.89 9.79
N GLN A 120 -1.52 30.71 10.20
CA GLN A 120 -1.26 31.91 11.00
C GLN A 120 -0.68 31.56 12.37
N LEU A 121 -1.27 30.59 13.08
CA LEU A 121 -0.80 30.14 14.38
C LEU A 121 0.63 29.58 14.30
N ASN A 122 0.95 28.79 13.27
CA ASN A 122 2.30 28.29 13.04
C ASN A 122 3.29 29.41 12.72
N ALA A 123 2.88 30.42 11.96
CA ALA A 123 3.73 31.58 11.67
C ALA A 123 4.05 32.36 12.95
N VAL A 124 3.04 32.63 13.78
CA VAL A 124 3.21 33.29 15.08
C VAL A 124 4.11 32.46 16.01
N ASN A 125 3.88 31.16 16.13
CA ASN A 125 4.72 30.29 16.96
C ASN A 125 6.17 30.25 16.49
N ARG A 126 6.39 30.24 15.17
CA ARG A 126 7.74 30.29 14.61
C ARG A 126 8.41 31.63 14.94
N GLU A 127 7.70 32.74 14.82
CA GLU A 127 8.22 34.07 15.17
C GLU A 127 8.52 34.20 16.66
N THR A 128 7.65 33.69 17.53
CA THR A 128 7.88 33.71 18.98
C THR A 128 9.08 32.86 19.38
N LEU A 129 9.25 31.67 18.79
CA LEU A 129 10.41 30.82 19.01
C LEU A 129 11.72 31.43 18.47
N GLN A 130 11.66 32.18 17.36
CA GLN A 130 12.83 32.88 16.82
C GLN A 130 13.21 34.11 17.66
N ARG A 131 12.23 34.81 18.23
CA ARG A 131 12.44 35.98 19.09
C ARG A 131 12.79 35.60 20.52
N ALA A 132 12.37 34.43 20.98
CA ALA A 132 12.77 33.92 22.28
C ALA A 132 14.31 33.85 22.29
N PRO A 133 14.98 34.46 23.29
CA PRO A 133 16.41 34.28 23.44
C PRO A 133 16.66 32.78 23.52
N LYS A 134 17.63 32.27 22.75
CA LYS A 134 18.06 30.88 22.85
C LYS A 134 18.43 30.67 24.31
N ALA A 135 17.53 30.07 25.08
CA ALA A 135 17.81 29.72 26.45
C ALA A 135 19.07 28.85 26.37
N THR A 136 20.14 29.31 27.00
CA THR A 136 21.28 28.43 27.27
C THR A 136 20.69 27.14 27.81
N PRO A 137 21.08 25.97 27.26
CA PRO A 137 20.58 24.71 27.77
C PRO A 137 20.73 24.76 29.30
N PRO A 138 19.69 24.36 30.06
CA PRO A 138 19.80 24.37 31.51
C PRO A 138 21.13 23.68 31.86
N PRO A 139 21.93 24.25 32.79
CA PRO A 139 23.18 23.61 33.19
C PRO A 139 22.85 22.15 33.48
N PRO A 140 23.69 21.19 33.02
CA PRO A 140 23.43 19.77 33.24
C PRO A 140 23.12 19.63 34.72
N GLN A 141 21.88 19.23 35.04
CA GLN A 141 21.50 19.09 36.43
C GLN A 141 22.54 18.16 37.02
N PRO A 142 23.25 18.56 38.11
CA PRO A 142 24.14 17.63 38.75
C PRO A 142 23.27 16.43 39.13
N ASP A 143 23.58 15.27 38.56
CA ASP A 143 23.00 13.98 38.91
C ASP A 143 23.09 13.84 40.44
N ARG A 144 22.08 14.35 41.17
CA ARG A 144 22.09 14.48 42.64
C ARG A 144 21.72 13.17 43.31
N ARG A 145 22.05 12.05 42.68
CA ARG A 145 22.23 10.76 43.32
C ARG A 145 23.42 10.11 42.63
N PRO A 146 24.44 9.63 43.37
CA PRO A 146 25.44 8.77 42.76
C PRO A 146 24.67 7.66 42.06
N LYS A 147 24.88 7.49 40.75
CA LYS A 147 24.30 6.38 39.99
C LYS A 147 24.63 5.13 40.78
N GLU A 148 23.62 4.55 41.43
CA GLU A 148 23.82 3.30 42.13
C GLU A 148 24.42 2.34 41.12
N ALA A 149 25.53 1.70 41.48
CA ALA A 149 26.26 0.82 40.56
C ALA A 149 25.26 -0.08 39.84
N SER A 150 25.33 -0.10 38.51
CA SER A 150 24.40 -0.84 37.68
C SER A 150 24.34 -2.30 38.17
N ALA A 151 23.19 -2.98 38.03
CA ALA A 151 23.08 -4.38 38.43
C ALA A 151 24.24 -5.25 37.89
N ARG A 152 24.72 -4.90 36.68
CA ARG A 152 25.92 -5.50 36.07
C ARG A 152 27.21 -5.20 36.84
N GLU A 153 27.42 -3.98 37.28
CA GLU A 153 28.61 -3.59 38.06
C GLU A 153 28.61 -4.23 39.45
N LYS A 154 27.45 -4.27 40.12
CA LYS A 154 27.26 -5.00 41.40
C LYS A 154 27.59 -6.49 41.24
N ALA A 155 27.13 -7.12 40.15
CA ALA A 155 27.43 -8.52 39.86
C ALA A 155 28.92 -8.77 39.59
N LEU A 156 29.60 -7.89 38.84
CA LEU A 156 31.04 -7.99 38.58
C LEU A 156 31.86 -7.81 39.86
N ALA A 157 31.47 -6.88 40.74
CA ALA A 157 32.12 -6.69 42.04
C ALA A 157 31.99 -7.95 42.93
N PHE A 158 30.81 -8.57 42.92
CA PHE A 158 30.58 -9.83 43.64
C PHE A 158 31.39 -10.99 43.05
N ALA A 159 31.40 -11.15 41.73
CA ALA A 159 32.15 -12.20 41.04
C ALA A 159 33.66 -12.14 41.32
N LYS A 160 34.23 -10.94 41.49
CA LYS A 160 35.63 -10.77 41.90
C LYS A 160 35.90 -11.19 43.35
N LYS A 161 34.89 -11.09 44.22
CA LYS A 161 35.00 -11.40 45.65
C LYS A 161 34.81 -12.89 45.96
N VAL A 162 34.11 -13.61 45.09
CA VAL A 162 33.92 -15.06 45.23
C VAL A 162 35.22 -15.79 44.82
N PRO A 163 35.84 -16.57 45.72
CA PRO A 163 37.00 -17.39 45.36
C PRO A 163 36.65 -18.35 44.23
N LYS A 164 37.48 -18.39 43.19
CA LYS A 164 37.26 -19.30 42.06
C LYS A 164 37.30 -20.75 42.57
N PRO A 165 36.32 -21.60 42.23
CA PRO A 165 36.33 -23.00 42.64
C PRO A 165 37.55 -23.71 42.08
N LYS A 166 38.18 -24.56 42.89
CA LYS A 166 39.31 -25.38 42.45
C LYS A 166 38.77 -26.44 41.48
N VAL A 167 39.11 -26.29 40.20
CA VAL A 167 38.83 -27.31 39.19
C VAL A 167 39.67 -28.53 39.53
N LYS A 168 39.01 -29.62 39.92
CA LYS A 168 39.67 -30.92 39.96
C LYS A 168 39.92 -31.31 38.52
N THR A 169 41.18 -31.26 38.07
CA THR A 169 41.58 -31.80 36.77
C THR A 169 41.43 -33.31 36.82
N VAL A 170 40.24 -33.81 36.47
CA VAL A 170 40.12 -35.20 36.02
C VAL A 170 40.75 -35.22 34.64
N ARG A 171 41.98 -35.72 34.54
CA ARG A 171 42.56 -36.06 33.25
C ARG A 171 41.74 -37.22 32.69
N SER A 172 40.85 -36.94 31.75
CA SER A 172 40.29 -37.96 30.87
C SER A 172 39.98 -37.34 29.52
N ALA A 173 40.67 -37.89 28.53
CA ALA A 173 40.60 -37.62 27.11
C ALA A 173 39.17 -37.50 26.55
N SER A 174 38.92 -36.42 25.82
CA SER A 174 38.29 -36.43 24.49
C SER A 174 38.26 -34.98 24.01
N ALA A 175 39.01 -34.73 22.95
CA ALA A 175 38.71 -33.63 22.04
C ALA A 175 37.36 -33.92 21.36
N ASP A 176 36.77 -32.87 20.79
CA ASP A 176 35.48 -32.84 20.08
C ASP A 176 34.27 -32.48 20.97
N ASP A 177 34.05 -31.18 21.20
CA ASP A 177 32.82 -30.53 20.69
C ASP A 177 32.99 -29.01 20.72
N ALA A 178 32.75 -28.41 19.56
CA ALA A 178 32.80 -26.99 19.31
C ALA A 178 31.38 -26.43 19.30
N GLY A 179 31.13 -25.43 20.14
CA GLY A 179 30.11 -24.42 19.86
C GLY A 179 28.76 -24.65 20.53
N GLY A 180 28.34 -23.66 21.32
CA GLY A 180 26.98 -23.65 21.85
C GLY A 180 26.80 -22.68 23.00
N ALA A 181 26.93 -21.39 22.70
CA ALA A 181 26.60 -20.32 23.62
C ALA A 181 25.15 -20.49 24.14
N ALA A 182 25.02 -20.85 25.42
CA ALA A 182 23.78 -20.89 26.15
C ALA A 182 23.20 -19.46 26.27
N LYS A 183 22.38 -19.06 25.28
CA LYS A 183 21.45 -17.94 25.42
C LYS A 183 20.11 -18.47 25.90
N GLY A 184 19.72 -18.05 27.10
CA GLY A 184 18.34 -17.86 27.51
C GLY A 184 17.45 -19.09 27.44
N GLY A 185 17.53 -19.95 28.45
CA GLY A 185 16.49 -20.94 28.73
C GLY A 185 15.17 -20.23 29.05
N ARG A 186 14.35 -19.94 28.03
CA ARG A 186 12.91 -19.76 28.21
C ARG A 186 12.34 -21.14 28.55
N ARG A 187 11.74 -21.27 29.73
CA ARG A 187 11.02 -22.47 30.12
C ARG A 187 9.91 -22.69 29.09
N ARG A 188 9.95 -23.82 28.36
CA ARG A 188 8.85 -24.26 27.48
C ARG A 188 7.58 -24.32 28.33
N GLY A 189 6.66 -23.38 28.12
CA GLY A 189 5.33 -23.40 28.74
C GLY A 189 4.90 -22.13 29.48
N GLU A 190 5.72 -21.09 29.60
CA GLU A 190 5.20 -19.80 30.12
C GLU A 190 4.36 -19.09 29.04
N PRO A 191 3.10 -18.71 29.33
CA PRO A 191 2.33 -17.87 28.43
C PRO A 191 3.09 -16.55 28.23
N MET A 192 3.15 -16.08 26.99
CA MET A 192 3.81 -14.83 26.62
C MET A 192 3.40 -13.74 27.60
N THR A 193 4.37 -13.05 28.19
CA THR A 193 4.02 -11.94 29.09
C THR A 193 3.26 -10.90 28.26
N ARG A 194 2.34 -10.16 28.88
CA ARG A 194 1.58 -9.11 28.17
C ARG A 194 2.49 -8.10 27.46
N VAL A 195 3.70 -7.89 28.00
CA VAL A 195 4.74 -7.05 27.38
C VAL A 195 5.31 -7.72 26.13
N ASP A 196 5.67 -9.00 26.19
CA ASP A 196 6.14 -9.77 25.01
C ASP A 196 5.08 -9.80 23.89
N GLU A 197 3.79 -9.92 24.23
CA GLU A 197 2.70 -9.86 23.24
C GLU A 197 2.59 -8.48 22.57
N LEU A 198 2.78 -7.40 23.34
CA LEU A 198 2.77 -6.04 22.84
C LEU A 198 3.97 -5.76 21.94
N GLU A 199 5.14 -6.27 22.29
CA GLU A 199 6.36 -6.19 21.47
C GLU A 199 6.17 -6.95 20.16
N ALA A 200 5.66 -8.18 20.20
CA ALA A 200 5.36 -8.97 19.00
C ALA A 200 4.37 -8.27 18.06
N LYS A 201 3.32 -7.63 18.62
CA LYS A 201 2.36 -6.84 17.83
C LYS A 201 3.00 -5.61 17.20
N HIS A 202 3.87 -4.92 17.91
CA HIS A 202 4.56 -3.74 17.40
C HIS A 202 5.52 -4.10 16.26
N ASP A 203 6.23 -5.22 16.37
CA ASP A 203 7.11 -5.72 15.31
C ASP A 203 6.32 -6.16 14.07
N GLN A 204 5.15 -6.77 14.27
CA GLN A 204 4.23 -7.10 13.17
C GLN A 204 3.75 -5.85 12.44
N MET A 205 3.30 -4.81 13.16
CA MET A 205 2.88 -3.55 12.54
C MET A 205 4.02 -2.85 11.78
N ARG A 206 5.27 -2.94 12.28
CA ARG A 206 6.44 -2.43 11.55
C ARG A 206 6.66 -3.19 10.25
N ALA A 207 6.57 -4.52 10.28
CA ALA A 207 6.71 -5.34 9.09
C ALA A 207 5.62 -5.02 8.05
N ASP A 208 4.38 -4.80 8.47
CA ASP A 208 3.27 -4.44 7.58
C ASP A 208 3.48 -3.07 6.93
N VAL A 209 3.92 -2.07 7.72
CA VAL A 209 4.23 -0.73 7.20
C VAL A 209 5.38 -0.80 6.20
N ASP A 210 6.42 -1.58 6.47
CA ASP A 210 7.55 -1.75 5.56
C ASP A 210 7.15 -2.56 4.31
N ALA A 211 6.22 -3.51 4.42
CA ALA A 211 5.66 -4.20 3.26
C ALA A 211 4.87 -3.22 2.36
N ILE A 212 4.04 -2.35 2.94
CA ILE A 212 3.30 -1.31 2.20
C ILE A 212 4.28 -0.33 1.55
N ARG A 213 5.34 0.10 2.24
CA ARG A 213 6.37 0.97 1.65
C ARG A 213 7.06 0.32 0.45
N ARG A 214 7.37 -0.98 0.54
CA ARG A 214 7.95 -1.74 -0.58
C ARG A 214 6.98 -1.89 -1.74
N GLU A 215 5.70 -2.16 -1.47
CA GLU A 215 4.67 -2.34 -2.49
C GLU A 215 4.34 -1.04 -3.23
N TYR A 216 4.29 0.09 -2.52
CA TYR A 216 3.89 1.39 -3.06
C TYR A 216 5.06 2.33 -3.37
N GLY A 217 6.31 1.90 -3.17
CA GLY A 217 7.51 2.65 -3.56
C GLY A 217 7.68 4.01 -2.86
N LEU A 218 7.26 4.11 -1.59
CA LEU A 218 7.35 5.32 -0.75
C LEU A 218 8.69 5.45 -0.01
#